data_AF-A0A5J4YWA0-F1
#
_entry.id   AF-A0A5J4YWA0-F1
#
_cell.length_a   1.000
_cell.length_b   1.000
_cell.length_c   1.000
_cell.angle_alpha   90.00
_cell.angle_beta   90.00
_cell.angle_gamma   90.00
#
_symmetry.space_group_name_H-M   'P 1'
#
loop_
_entity.id
_entity.type
_entity.pdbx_description
1 polymer ?
#
loop_
_entity_poly.entity_id
_entity_poly.type
_entity_poly.pdbx_seq_one_letter_code
_entity_poly.pdbx_strand_id
1 'polypeptide(L)'
;MRWCALGPVHRVLDAGERAKTIGKVRFMRMKRGHGGNVADVRTLAFISMGRRVQNLVDTVQRGLQENAGHVTRHEKIINGPLVLTRMLLIRSMKIAMRRAGIASHFADATGNLNGVYLCYDLLHTLNGTGSRERPYWMHVISLPETAALRANLGMASMVLDIQVGGLKAAVRFAIKSV
;
A
#
# COMPACT_ATOMS: atom_id res chain seq x y z
N MET A 1 13.24 -1.98 5.63
CA MET A 1 12.70 -2.88 4.60
C MET A 1 11.19 -2.69 4.60
N ARG A 2 10.55 -2.35 3.48
CA ARG A 2 9.09 -2.12 3.43
C ARG A 2 8.49 -3.05 2.39
N TRP A 3 7.40 -3.72 2.76
CA TRP A 3 6.67 -4.66 1.91
C TRP A 3 5.22 -4.18 1.78
N CYS A 4 4.67 -4.21 0.57
CA CYS A 4 3.24 -3.95 0.27
C CYS A 4 2.57 -5.27 -0.12
N ALA A 5 1.33 -5.56 0.30
CA ALA A 5 0.61 -6.79 -0.05
C ALA A 5 -0.45 -6.54 -1.14
N LEU A 6 -0.45 -7.35 -2.21
CA LEU A 6 -1.38 -7.28 -3.35
C LEU A 6 -2.44 -8.39 -3.31
N GLY A 7 -3.69 -8.10 -3.64
CA GLY A 7 -4.72 -9.14 -3.90
C GLY A 7 -4.41 -9.96 -5.16
N PRO A 8 -5.21 -11.01 -5.48
CA PRO A 8 -4.96 -11.88 -6.62
C PRO A 8 -5.15 -11.12 -7.94
N VAL A 9 -4.08 -10.91 -8.70
CA VAL A 9 -4.12 -10.35 -10.06
C VAL A 9 -3.58 -11.39 -11.03
N HIS A 10 -4.44 -11.86 -11.93
CA HIS A 10 -4.03 -12.68 -13.08
C HIS A 10 -3.33 -11.76 -14.09
N ARG A 11 -2.04 -12.03 -14.40
CA ARG A 11 -1.18 -11.43 -15.46
C ARG A 11 -1.32 -9.91 -15.64
N VAL A 12 -0.32 -9.10 -15.35
CA VAL A 12 0.85 -8.82 -16.19
C VAL A 12 1.81 -8.01 -15.31
N LEU A 13 3.12 -8.23 -15.43
CA LEU A 13 4.21 -7.25 -15.32
C LEU A 13 5.51 -8.04 -15.19
N ASP A 14 6.19 -8.15 -16.33
CA ASP A 14 7.58 -8.57 -16.47
C ASP A 14 8.45 -7.31 -16.56
N ALA A 15 9.35 -7.16 -15.59
CA ALA A 15 10.69 -6.57 -15.74
C ALA A 15 11.36 -6.56 -14.35
N GLY A 16 12.08 -7.65 -14.04
CA GLY A 16 13.36 -7.59 -13.36
C GLY A 16 13.47 -7.03 -11.94
N GLU A 17 12.77 -7.59 -10.94
CA GLU A 17 13.32 -7.79 -9.58
C GLU A 17 12.40 -8.71 -8.75
N ARG A 18 12.99 -9.54 -7.88
CA ARG A 18 12.35 -10.70 -7.21
C ARG A 18 11.15 -10.31 -6.33
N ALA A 19 9.96 -10.34 -6.91
CA ALA A 19 8.72 -10.47 -6.16
C ALA A 19 8.74 -11.82 -5.42
N LYS A 20 8.59 -11.82 -4.09
CA LYS A 20 8.22 -13.04 -3.38
C LYS A 20 6.71 -13.21 -3.47
N THR A 21 6.29 -14.37 -3.96
CA THR A 21 4.88 -14.75 -4.03
C THR A 21 4.57 -15.62 -2.81
N ILE A 22 3.56 -15.23 -2.03
CA ILE A 22 2.97 -16.11 -1.00
C ILE A 22 1.51 -16.34 -1.43
N GLY A 23 1.23 -17.48 -2.07
CA GLY A 23 -0.08 -17.74 -2.67
C GLY A 23 -0.32 -16.93 -3.96
N LYS A 24 -1.43 -16.18 -4.07
CA LYS A 24 -1.72 -15.26 -5.19
C LYS A 24 -1.33 -13.80 -4.91
N VAL A 25 -0.64 -13.53 -3.79
CA VAL A 25 -0.31 -12.19 -3.29
C VAL A 25 1.14 -11.87 -3.64
N ARG A 26 1.36 -10.73 -4.32
CA ARG A 26 2.68 -10.24 -4.75
C ARG A 26 3.13 -9.07 -3.85
N PHE A 27 4.42 -8.99 -3.52
CA PHE A 27 4.96 -7.91 -2.67
C PHE A 27 6.10 -7.12 -3.34
N MET A 28 6.19 -5.81 -3.06
CA MET A 28 7.18 -4.88 -3.64
C MET A 28 8.09 -4.24 -2.56
N ARG A 29 9.37 -4.00 -2.89
CA ARG A 29 10.43 -3.47 -1.98
C ARG A 29 10.83 -2.03 -2.37
N MET A 30 11.14 -1.16 -1.39
CA MET A 30 11.75 0.18 -1.64
C MET A 30 13.10 0.36 -0.88
N LYS A 31 14.07 1.07 -1.49
CA LYS A 31 15.40 1.47 -0.97
C LYS A 31 15.36 2.92 -0.42
N ARG A 32 16.31 3.27 0.46
CA ARG A 32 16.47 4.64 0.99
C ARG A 32 17.40 5.43 0.07
N GLY A 33 17.02 6.67 -0.24
CA GLY A 33 17.95 7.70 -0.72
C GLY A 33 18.87 8.19 0.41
N HIS A 34 20.08 8.62 0.07
CA HIS A 34 21.02 9.22 1.01
C HIS A 34 20.65 10.68 1.28
N GLY A 35 20.51 11.09 2.55
CA GLY A 35 20.56 12.51 2.94
C GLY A 35 19.25 13.22 3.37
N GLY A 36 18.12 12.54 3.51
CA GLY A 36 16.86 13.16 3.97
C GLY A 36 16.53 12.88 5.44
N ASN A 37 16.25 13.93 6.22
CA ASN A 37 15.69 13.78 7.57
C ASN A 37 14.20 13.37 7.43
N VAL A 38 13.91 12.07 7.42
CA VAL A 38 12.57 11.52 7.11
C VAL A 38 11.65 11.66 8.33
N ALA A 39 10.97 12.79 8.44
CA ALA A 39 9.78 12.90 9.27
C ALA A 39 8.59 12.20 8.57
N ASP A 40 7.83 11.44 9.37
CA ASP A 40 6.45 11.02 9.07
C ASP A 40 6.22 9.79 8.14
N VAL A 41 6.89 8.67 8.46
CA VAL A 41 6.38 7.31 8.19
C VAL A 41 6.56 6.40 9.43
N ARG A 42 6.75 7.00 10.62
CA ARG A 42 7.02 6.27 11.88
C ARG A 42 5.75 5.88 12.64
N THR A 43 4.58 6.18 12.09
CA THR A 43 3.33 6.35 12.86
C THR A 43 2.24 5.31 12.58
N LEU A 44 2.42 4.38 11.63
CA LEU A 44 1.41 3.33 11.42
C LEU A 44 1.57 2.23 12.47
N ALA A 45 0.72 2.28 13.50
CA ALA A 45 0.54 1.19 14.47
C ALA A 45 -0.57 0.20 14.05
N PHE A 46 -1.18 0.41 12.87
CA PHE A 46 -2.34 -0.34 12.38
C PHE A 46 -2.20 -0.70 10.90
N ILE A 47 -2.82 -1.82 10.47
CA ILE A 47 -3.09 -2.05 9.04
C ILE A 47 -4.05 -0.95 8.58
N SER A 48 -3.66 -0.17 7.55
CA SER A 48 -4.44 0.97 7.11
C SER A 48 -4.99 0.79 5.70
N MET A 49 -6.25 1.14 5.49
CA MET A 49 -6.89 1.15 4.18
C MET A 49 -7.01 2.58 3.68
N GLY A 50 -6.52 2.87 2.48
CA GLY A 50 -6.68 4.19 1.88
C GLY A 50 -8.15 4.51 1.60
N ARG A 51 -8.55 5.77 1.76
CA ARG A 51 -9.88 6.27 1.33
C ARG A 51 -9.84 6.91 -0.05
N ARG A 52 -8.69 7.47 -0.40
CA ARG A 52 -8.48 8.23 -1.63
C ARG A 52 -7.09 7.97 -2.16
N VAL A 53 -6.95 8.07 -3.47
CA VAL A 53 -5.67 7.94 -4.17
C VAL A 53 -5.45 9.20 -4.98
N GLN A 54 -4.30 9.84 -4.78
CA GLN A 54 -3.94 11.08 -5.47
C GLN A 54 -3.14 10.76 -6.73
N ASN A 55 -3.39 11.52 -7.78
CA ASN A 55 -2.63 11.48 -9.03
C ASN A 55 -1.32 12.28 -8.89
N LEU A 56 -0.50 11.90 -7.91
CA LEU A 56 0.69 12.67 -7.53
C LEU A 56 1.75 11.76 -6.92
N VAL A 57 2.98 11.91 -7.40
CA VAL A 57 4.17 11.29 -6.81
C VAL A 57 5.19 12.36 -6.47
N ASP A 58 5.70 12.30 -5.25
CA ASP A 58 6.74 13.20 -4.77
C ASP A 58 7.68 12.46 -3.80
N THR A 59 8.78 11.94 -4.32
CA THR A 59 9.80 11.30 -3.49
C THR A 59 10.67 12.33 -2.77
N VAL A 60 10.82 13.54 -3.33
CA VAL A 60 11.62 14.63 -2.75
C VAL A 60 11.05 15.10 -1.41
N GLN A 61 9.73 15.25 -1.30
CA GLN A 61 9.04 15.68 -0.08
C GLN A 61 9.39 14.78 1.11
N ARG A 62 9.70 13.50 0.85
CA ARG A 62 10.06 12.52 1.88
C ARG A 62 11.58 12.29 2.00
N GLY A 63 12.40 13.00 1.21
CA GLY A 63 13.84 12.79 1.14
C GLY A 63 14.21 11.38 0.69
N LEU A 64 13.39 10.80 -0.19
CA LEU A 64 13.55 9.43 -0.69
C LEU A 64 13.85 9.44 -2.19
N GLN A 65 14.33 8.30 -2.65
CA GLN A 65 14.60 8.01 -4.05
C GLN A 65 14.03 6.62 -4.34
N GLU A 66 13.54 6.43 -5.56
CA GLU A 66 13.08 5.12 -6.00
C GLU A 66 14.24 4.11 -6.07
N ASN A 67 13.92 2.81 -6.14
CA ASN A 67 14.96 1.78 -6.31
C ASN A 67 15.80 1.97 -7.57
N ALA A 68 15.18 2.49 -8.63
CA ALA A 68 15.81 2.76 -9.91
C ALA A 68 16.66 4.05 -9.91
N GLY A 69 16.79 4.73 -8.76
CA GLY A 69 17.51 5.99 -8.68
C GLY A 69 16.68 7.20 -9.13
N HIS A 70 15.41 7.01 -9.48
CA HIS A 70 14.57 8.11 -9.91
C HIS A 70 14.12 8.97 -8.72
N VAL A 71 14.04 10.28 -8.94
CA VAL A 71 13.63 11.28 -7.95
C VAL A 71 12.53 12.13 -8.59
N THR A 72 11.31 12.04 -8.06
CA THR A 72 10.15 12.79 -8.56
C THR A 72 9.81 13.96 -7.67
N ARG A 73 9.36 15.06 -8.29
CA ARG A 73 8.88 16.25 -7.59
C ARG A 73 7.54 16.70 -8.18
N HIS A 74 6.46 16.54 -7.40
CA HIS A 74 5.10 16.93 -7.78
C HIS A 74 4.64 16.42 -9.16
N GLU A 75 5.00 15.19 -9.53
CA GLU A 75 4.69 14.65 -10.84
C GLU A 75 3.34 13.95 -10.85
N LYS A 76 2.59 14.11 -11.94
CA LYS A 76 1.36 13.35 -12.18
C LYS A 76 1.71 11.93 -12.63
N ILE A 77 0.91 10.97 -12.20
CA ILE A 77 1.07 9.57 -12.60
C ILE A 77 0.66 9.40 -14.06
N ILE A 78 -0.56 9.84 -14.40
CA ILE A 78 -1.13 9.80 -15.74
C ILE A 78 -2.05 11.00 -15.97
N ASN A 79 -2.45 11.23 -17.22
CA ASN A 79 -3.48 12.22 -17.53
C ASN A 79 -4.85 11.71 -17.05
N GLY A 80 -5.41 12.37 -16.05
CA GLY A 80 -6.69 12.00 -15.46
C GLY A 80 -7.07 12.87 -14.27
N PRO A 81 -8.10 12.49 -13.51
CA PRO A 81 -8.54 13.22 -12.31
C PRO A 81 -7.41 13.46 -11.31
N LEU A 82 -7.56 14.45 -10.43
CA LEU A 82 -6.56 14.67 -9.36
C LEU A 82 -6.65 13.60 -8.26
N VAL A 83 -7.86 13.09 -8.01
CA VAL A 83 -8.14 12.15 -6.91
C VAL A 83 -9.17 11.12 -7.35
N LEU A 84 -8.96 9.86 -6.97
CA LEU A 84 -9.93 8.77 -7.11
C LEU A 84 -10.38 8.26 -5.73
N THR A 85 -11.68 7.99 -5.57
CA THR A 85 -12.32 7.71 -4.26
C THR A 85 -13.13 6.40 -4.21
N ARG A 86 -12.92 5.47 -5.15
CA ARG A 86 -13.79 4.30 -5.38
C ARG A 86 -13.55 3.11 -4.43
N MET A 87 -13.57 3.33 -3.11
CA MET A 87 -13.22 2.31 -2.11
C MET A 87 -14.40 1.96 -1.16
N LEU A 88 -15.52 1.50 -1.73
CA LEU A 88 -16.79 1.26 -1.02
C LEU A 88 -16.73 0.20 0.10
N LEU A 89 -15.85 -0.80 -0.01
CA LEU A 89 -15.82 -1.95 0.91
C LEU A 89 -14.86 -1.80 2.11
N ILE A 90 -14.06 -0.73 2.16
CA ILE A 90 -13.00 -0.59 3.18
C ILE A 90 -13.56 -0.56 4.61
N ARG A 91 -14.78 -0.04 4.80
CA ARG A 91 -15.40 -0.01 6.14
C ARG A 91 -15.65 -1.39 6.68
N SER A 92 -16.21 -2.24 5.84
CA SER A 92 -16.58 -3.59 6.23
C SER A 92 -15.34 -4.49 6.36
N MET A 93 -14.34 -4.30 5.50
CA MET A 93 -13.03 -4.94 5.64
C MET A 93 -12.34 -4.59 6.97
N LYS A 94 -12.39 -3.31 7.38
CA LYS A 94 -11.92 -2.88 8.71
C LYS A 94 -12.64 -3.61 9.84
N ILE A 95 -13.97 -3.68 9.78
CA ILE A 95 -14.77 -4.37 10.80
C ILE A 95 -14.39 -5.86 10.85
N ALA A 96 -14.23 -6.52 9.70
CA ALA A 96 -13.81 -7.92 9.63
C ALA A 96 -12.44 -8.15 10.28
N MET A 97 -11.46 -7.28 10.01
CA MET A 97 -10.15 -7.35 10.67
C MET A 97 -10.24 -7.15 12.18
N ARG A 98 -11.01 -6.16 12.65
CA ARG A 98 -11.19 -5.90 14.09
C ARG A 98 -11.89 -7.06 14.80
N ARG A 99 -12.89 -7.68 14.17
CA ARG A 99 -13.55 -8.89 14.70
C ARG A 99 -12.59 -10.08 14.81
N ALA A 100 -11.56 -10.13 13.98
CA ALA A 100 -10.49 -11.12 14.09
C ALA A 100 -9.42 -10.75 15.13
N GLY A 101 -9.62 -9.68 15.92
CA GLY A 101 -8.65 -9.21 16.93
C GLY A 101 -7.51 -8.37 16.36
N ILE A 102 -7.62 -7.88 15.12
CA ILE A 102 -6.50 -7.28 14.39
C ILE A 102 -6.71 -5.78 14.21
N ALA A 103 -5.73 -5.02 14.71
CA ALA A 103 -5.79 -3.59 14.78
C ALA A 103 -5.70 -2.96 13.36
N SER A 104 -6.73 -2.19 13.00
CA SER A 104 -6.87 -1.59 11.67
C SER A 104 -7.54 -0.21 11.70
N HIS A 105 -7.16 0.64 10.73
CA HIS A 105 -7.62 2.02 10.62
C HIS A 105 -7.81 2.47 9.16
N PHE A 106 -8.40 3.64 8.93
CA PHE A 106 -8.45 4.26 7.61
C PHE A 106 -7.33 5.27 7.44
N ALA A 107 -6.67 5.27 6.30
CA ALA A 107 -5.81 6.37 5.89
C ALA A 107 -6.62 7.31 4.97
N ASP A 108 -6.50 8.62 5.15
CA ASP A 108 -7.15 9.59 4.26
C ASP A 108 -6.61 9.52 2.82
N ALA A 109 -5.31 9.28 2.67
CA ALA A 109 -4.66 9.09 1.39
C ALA A 109 -3.72 7.86 1.45
N THR A 110 -3.50 7.24 0.30
CA THR A 110 -2.54 6.14 0.10
C THR A 110 -1.07 6.58 0.08
N GLY A 111 -0.80 7.85 0.38
CA GLY A 111 0.50 8.49 0.23
C GLY A 111 0.81 8.87 -1.23
N ASN A 112 2.01 9.43 -1.43
CA ASN A 112 2.51 9.99 -2.69
C ASN A 112 3.89 9.43 -3.07
N LEU A 113 4.17 8.19 -2.64
CA LEU A 113 5.35 7.43 -3.05
C LEU A 113 4.92 6.32 -4.01
N ASN A 114 5.86 5.60 -4.60
CA ASN A 114 5.67 4.77 -5.80
C ASN A 114 4.50 3.78 -5.74
N GLY A 115 4.09 3.30 -4.56
CA GLY A 115 2.90 2.46 -4.42
C GLY A 115 1.61 3.12 -4.93
N VAL A 116 1.56 4.45 -4.96
CA VAL A 116 0.45 5.23 -5.51
C VAL A 116 0.33 5.06 -7.03
N TYR A 117 1.43 4.86 -7.78
CA TYR A 117 1.38 4.62 -9.23
C TYR A 117 0.45 3.46 -9.54
N LEU A 118 0.73 2.30 -8.94
CA LEU A 118 -0.01 1.07 -9.17
C LEU A 118 -1.48 1.21 -8.76
N CYS A 119 -1.74 1.84 -7.61
CA CYS A 119 -3.10 1.98 -7.12
C CYS A 119 -3.92 2.94 -7.99
N TYR A 120 -3.33 4.08 -8.37
CA TYR A 120 -4.00 5.09 -9.16
C TYR A 120 -4.28 4.59 -10.58
N ASP A 121 -3.27 4.01 -11.23
CA ASP A 121 -3.39 3.47 -12.58
C ASP A 121 -4.47 2.39 -12.65
N LEU A 122 -4.43 1.39 -11.76
CA LEU A 122 -5.46 0.34 -11.69
C LEU A 122 -6.87 0.91 -11.51
N LEU A 123 -7.04 1.88 -10.59
CA LEU A 123 -8.34 2.53 -10.38
C LEU A 123 -8.80 3.31 -11.61
N HIS A 124 -7.88 4.01 -12.27
CA HIS A 124 -8.18 4.79 -13.46
C HIS A 124 -8.62 3.88 -14.62
N THR A 125 -7.87 2.82 -14.89
CA THR A 125 -8.20 1.82 -15.93
C THR A 125 -9.55 1.14 -15.66
N LEU A 126 -9.81 0.73 -14.41
CA LEU A 126 -11.08 0.09 -14.05
C LEU A 126 -12.28 1.04 -14.09
N ASN A 127 -12.06 2.35 -13.95
CA ASN A 127 -13.10 3.35 -14.15
C ASN A 127 -13.43 3.54 -15.63
N GLY A 128 -12.42 3.51 -16.51
CA GLY A 128 -12.61 3.68 -17.95
C GLY A 128 -13.25 2.47 -18.66
N THR A 129 -13.17 1.27 -18.08
CA THR A 129 -13.65 0.02 -18.69
C THR A 129 -15.08 -0.37 -18.29
N GLY A 130 -15.74 0.39 -17.41
CA GLY A 130 -17.04 0.01 -16.86
C GLY A 130 -16.99 -1.21 -15.92
N SER A 131 -15.79 -1.62 -15.50
CA SER A 131 -15.61 -2.79 -14.64
C SER A 131 -16.37 -2.65 -13.31
N ARG A 132 -16.95 -3.78 -12.88
CA ARG A 132 -17.58 -3.93 -11.55
C ARG A 132 -16.57 -4.23 -10.45
N GLU A 133 -15.31 -4.48 -10.80
CA GLU A 133 -14.26 -4.70 -9.81
C GLU A 133 -14.10 -3.50 -8.86
N ARG A 134 -13.70 -3.82 -7.63
CA ARG A 134 -13.57 -2.87 -6.52
C ARG A 134 -12.15 -2.98 -5.96
N PRO A 135 -11.14 -2.45 -6.66
CA PRO A 135 -9.77 -2.49 -6.17
C PRO A 135 -9.69 -1.67 -4.87
N TYR A 136 -8.82 -2.12 -3.97
CA TYR A 136 -8.55 -1.46 -2.71
C TYR A 136 -7.06 -1.47 -2.43
N TRP A 137 -6.63 -0.49 -1.64
CA TRP A 137 -5.24 -0.38 -1.22
C TRP A 137 -5.12 -0.48 0.29
N MET A 138 -4.18 -1.31 0.73
CA MET A 138 -3.87 -1.51 2.14
C MET A 138 -2.37 -1.35 2.38
N HIS A 139 -2.03 -0.52 3.35
CA HIS A 139 -0.69 -0.51 3.92
C HIS A 139 -0.62 -1.47 5.09
N VAL A 140 0.44 -2.25 5.09
CA VAL A 140 0.83 -3.06 6.24
C VAL A 140 2.00 -2.41 6.95
N ILE A 141 2.21 -2.79 8.21
CA ILE A 141 3.23 -2.18 9.08
C ILE A 141 4.56 -2.92 8.92
N SER A 142 5.65 -2.28 9.29
CA SER A 142 6.95 -2.92 9.44
C SER A 142 6.87 -4.22 10.25
N LEU A 143 7.67 -5.21 9.84
CA LEU A 143 7.93 -6.40 10.63
C LEU A 143 8.85 -6.08 11.82
N PRO A 144 8.83 -6.86 12.91
CA PRO A 144 9.68 -6.62 14.08
C PRO A 144 11.16 -6.53 13.73
N GLU A 145 11.67 -7.38 12.83
CA GLU A 145 13.07 -7.39 12.41
C GLU A 145 13.43 -6.13 11.62
N THR A 146 12.45 -5.52 10.94
CA THR A 146 12.63 -4.22 10.29
C THR A 146 12.69 -3.08 11.30
N ALA A 147 11.81 -3.09 12.30
CA ALA A 147 11.76 -2.06 13.34
C ALA A 147 12.99 -2.13 14.28
N ALA A 148 13.55 -3.33 14.47
CA ALA A 148 14.76 -3.55 15.27
C ALA A 148 16.04 -2.96 14.63
N LEU A 149 16.02 -2.61 13.34
CA LEU A 149 17.16 -1.96 12.70
C LEU A 149 17.45 -0.61 13.40
N ARG A 150 18.72 -0.31 13.67
CA ARG A 150 19.17 0.94 14.32
C ARG A 150 18.53 2.19 13.70
N ALA A 151 18.38 2.19 12.38
CA ALA A 151 17.82 3.30 11.62
C ALA A 151 16.29 3.47 11.75
N ASN A 152 15.61 2.55 12.45
CA ASN A 152 14.16 2.47 12.61
C ASN A 152 13.73 2.35 14.09
N LEU A 153 14.63 2.58 15.05
CA LEU A 153 14.28 2.55 16.47
C LEU A 153 13.10 3.49 16.76
N GLY A 154 12.13 3.01 17.55
CA GLY A 154 10.87 3.70 17.84
C GLY A 154 9.78 3.55 16.77
N MET A 155 10.04 2.82 15.67
CA MET A 155 9.02 2.49 14.67
C MET A 155 8.10 1.38 15.18
N ALA A 156 6.79 1.59 15.04
CA ALA A 156 5.81 0.53 15.31
C ALA A 156 6.03 -0.68 14.40
N SER A 157 5.70 -1.88 14.91
CA SER A 157 5.78 -3.12 14.14
C SER A 157 4.67 -4.09 14.50
N MET A 158 4.47 -5.07 13.63
CA MET A 158 3.52 -6.16 13.82
C MET A 158 4.09 -7.45 13.24
N VAL A 159 3.99 -8.56 13.95
CA VAL A 159 4.45 -9.87 13.45
C VAL A 159 3.70 -10.28 12.17
N LEU A 160 4.40 -11.01 11.29
CA LEU A 160 3.87 -11.38 9.96
C LEU A 160 2.53 -12.10 10.04
N ASP A 161 2.36 -13.04 10.96
CA ASP A 161 1.15 -13.86 11.07
C ASP A 161 -0.10 -13.04 11.38
N ILE A 162 0.03 -12.02 12.24
CA ILE A 162 -1.07 -11.10 12.55
C ILE A 162 -1.40 -10.25 11.32
N GLN A 163 -0.40 -9.76 10.59
CA GLN A 163 -0.63 -9.01 9.35
C GLN A 163 -1.36 -9.88 8.32
N VAL A 164 -0.90 -11.12 8.12
CA VAL A 164 -1.52 -12.09 7.19
C VAL A 164 -2.93 -12.46 7.64
N GLY A 165 -3.16 -12.67 8.93
CA GLY A 165 -4.49 -12.91 9.51
C GLY A 165 -5.46 -11.77 9.19
N GLY A 166 -4.99 -10.53 9.28
CA GLY A 166 -5.78 -9.32 9.00
C GLY A 166 -6.14 -9.25 7.53
N LEU A 167 -5.15 -9.40 6.65
CA LEU A 167 -5.37 -9.44 5.20
C LEU A 167 -6.34 -10.56 4.81
N LYS A 168 -6.20 -11.76 5.37
CA LYS A 168 -7.14 -12.88 5.13
C LYS A 168 -8.56 -12.54 5.58
N ALA A 169 -8.74 -11.93 6.75
CA ALA A 169 -10.05 -11.51 7.23
C ALA A 169 -10.69 -10.46 6.30
N ALA A 170 -9.91 -9.47 5.86
CA ALA A 170 -10.35 -8.42 4.95
C ALA A 170 -10.74 -8.98 3.57
N VAL A 171 -9.88 -9.80 2.96
CA VAL A 171 -10.12 -10.38 1.62
C VAL A 171 -11.30 -11.34 1.63
N ARG A 172 -11.42 -12.20 2.64
CA ARG A 172 -12.60 -13.10 2.77
C ARG A 172 -13.91 -12.31 2.84
N PHE A 173 -13.90 -11.19 3.54
CA PHE A 173 -15.07 -10.32 3.57
C PHE A 173 -15.35 -9.72 2.20
N ALA A 174 -14.32 -9.18 1.53
CA ALA A 174 -14.46 -8.55 0.22
C ALA A 174 -15.06 -9.51 -0.82
N ILE A 175 -14.58 -10.77 -0.87
CA ILE A 175 -15.08 -11.80 -1.80
C ILE A 175 -16.55 -12.17 -1.52
N LYS A 176 -16.96 -12.24 -0.26
CA LYS A 176 -18.36 -12.55 0.12
C LYS A 176 -19.35 -11.41 -0.16
N SER A 177 -18.87 -10.21 -0.46
CA SER A 177 -19.68 -8.99 -0.59
C SER A 177 -19.86 -8.54 -2.03
N VAL A 178 -19.41 -9.35 -2.99
CA VAL A 178 -19.56 -9.19 -4.44
C VAL A 178 -20.56 -10.21 -4.92
#